data_AF-A0A7Z0VMF6-F1
#
_entry.id   AF-A0A7Z0VMF6-F1
#
_cell.length_a   1.000
_cell.length_b   1.000
_cell.length_c   1.000
_cell.angle_alpha   90.00
_cell.angle_beta   90.00
_cell.angle_gamma   90.00
#
_symmetry.space_group_name_H-M   'P 1'
#
loop_
_entity.id
_entity.type
_entity.pdbx_description
1 polymer ?
#
loop_
_entity_poly.entity_id
_entity_poly.type
_entity_poly.pdbx_seq_one_letter_code
_entity_poly.pdbx_strand_id
1 'polypeptide(L)'
;MKSTILLLLLALVFTACQEMEGIDMSQLSPEEKKAVESLLWVKDANPDKSAAEALGKGDKRLMAMASRTTILPGIEPGLISKAKSICGIRYLEGSTDTVFGDTHLKLIQRASEYAAAYNRIVIEQCMEK
;
A
#
# COMPACT_ATOMS: atom_id res chain seq x y z
N MET A 1 -28.37 -8.71 -53.22
CA MET A 1 -28.34 -9.73 -52.15
C MET A 1 -27.34 -9.29 -51.10
N LYS A 2 -27.80 -9.18 -49.84
CA LYS A 2 -26.99 -8.87 -48.66
C LYS A 2 -26.13 -10.10 -48.31
N SER A 3 -24.87 -9.90 -47.97
CA SER A 3 -24.22 -10.73 -46.94
C SER A 3 -23.02 -10.00 -46.35
N THR A 4 -23.29 -9.33 -45.24
CA THR A 4 -22.38 -9.10 -44.11
C THR A 4 -21.66 -10.38 -43.68
N ILE A 5 -20.41 -10.27 -43.21
CA ILE A 5 -19.67 -11.12 -42.23
C ILE A 5 -18.20 -10.68 -42.34
N LEU A 6 -17.40 -10.39 -41.32
CA LEU A 6 -17.59 -10.24 -39.87
C LEU A 6 -16.22 -9.70 -39.40
N LEU A 7 -16.17 -8.49 -38.83
CA LEU A 7 -15.00 -8.02 -38.09
C LEU A 7 -14.83 -8.94 -36.88
N LEU A 8 -13.73 -9.69 -36.80
CA LEU A 8 -13.35 -10.43 -35.60
C LEU A 8 -12.51 -9.52 -34.69
N LEU A 9 -13.11 -9.25 -33.54
CA LEU A 9 -12.68 -8.29 -32.53
C LEU A 9 -11.39 -8.68 -31.80
N LEU A 10 -10.65 -7.62 -31.54
CA LEU A 10 -9.67 -7.37 -30.49
C LEU A 10 -10.11 -7.84 -29.08
N ALA A 11 -9.10 -7.99 -28.22
CA ALA A 11 -9.09 -7.84 -26.76
C ALA A 11 -9.13 -9.12 -25.88
N LEU A 12 -7.98 -9.77 -25.75
CA LEU A 12 -7.57 -10.39 -24.49
C LEU A 12 -6.76 -9.34 -23.71
N VAL A 13 -7.46 -8.40 -23.06
CA VAL A 13 -6.83 -7.50 -22.08
C VAL A 13 -6.96 -8.17 -20.72
N PHE A 14 -5.81 -8.44 -20.12
CA PHE A 14 -5.64 -8.92 -18.75
C PHE A 14 -6.41 -8.03 -17.76
N THR A 15 -7.58 -8.46 -17.30
CA THR A 15 -8.14 -7.99 -16.03
C THR A 15 -7.81 -9.00 -14.95
N ALA A 16 -6.56 -8.95 -14.46
CA ALA A 16 -6.23 -9.45 -13.14
C ALA A 16 -6.39 -8.30 -12.13
N CYS A 17 -7.58 -7.71 -12.07
CA CYS A 17 -8.01 -7.02 -10.86
C CYS A 17 -8.45 -8.11 -9.90
N GLN A 18 -7.55 -8.58 -9.04
CA GLN A 18 -7.98 -9.27 -7.83
C GLN A 18 -8.66 -8.22 -6.96
N GLU A 19 -9.96 -8.02 -7.19
CA GLU A 19 -10.81 -7.38 -6.20
C GLU A 19 -10.67 -8.20 -4.91
N MET A 20 -10.19 -7.55 -3.84
CA MET A 20 -10.13 -8.18 -2.54
C MET A 20 -11.58 -8.27 -2.04
N GLU A 21 -12.24 -9.38 -2.38
CA GLU A 21 -13.57 -9.72 -1.85
C GLU A 21 -13.58 -9.58 -0.32
N GLY A 22 -14.76 -9.28 0.22
CA GLY A 22 -14.94 -8.97 1.64
C GLY A 22 -14.26 -10.00 2.55
N ILE A 23 -13.39 -9.53 3.44
CA ILE A 23 -12.69 -10.37 4.41
C ILE A 23 -13.72 -10.98 5.38
N ASP A 24 -13.91 -12.29 5.31
CA ASP A 24 -14.76 -13.01 6.26
C ASP A 24 -13.99 -13.25 7.58
N MET A 25 -14.23 -12.37 8.55
CA MET A 25 -13.60 -12.41 9.86
C MET A 25 -13.98 -13.65 10.69
N SER A 26 -15.03 -14.39 10.31
CA SER A 26 -15.49 -15.59 11.04
C SER A 26 -14.61 -16.81 10.81
N GLN A 27 -13.87 -16.83 9.70
CA GLN A 27 -12.99 -17.95 9.30
C GLN A 27 -11.55 -17.79 9.80
N LEU A 28 -11.23 -16.67 10.44
CA LEU A 28 -9.88 -16.36 10.91
C LEU A 28 -9.63 -16.93 12.30
N SER A 29 -8.38 -17.35 12.57
CA SER A 29 -7.94 -17.62 13.94
C SER A 29 -8.01 -16.34 14.78
N PRO A 30 -8.10 -16.44 16.12
CA PRO A 30 -8.10 -15.25 16.99
C PRO A 30 -6.87 -14.36 16.77
N GLU A 31 -5.71 -14.94 16.52
CA GLU A 31 -4.46 -14.23 16.26
C GLU A 31 -4.48 -13.52 14.90
N GLU A 32 -4.93 -14.21 13.85
CA GLU A 32 -5.06 -13.60 12.52
C GLU A 32 -6.10 -12.49 12.51
N LYS A 33 -7.23 -12.69 13.19
CA LYS A 33 -8.28 -11.68 13.31
C LYS A 33 -7.74 -10.36 13.88
N LYS A 34 -6.98 -10.44 14.98
CA LYS A 34 -6.35 -9.26 15.60
C LYS A 34 -5.35 -8.59 14.65
N ALA A 35 -4.56 -9.38 13.93
CA ALA A 35 -3.58 -8.86 12.97
C ALA A 35 -4.27 -8.18 11.78
N VAL A 36 -5.33 -8.79 11.24
CA VAL A 36 -6.17 -8.24 10.17
C VAL A 36 -6.84 -6.94 10.59
N GLU A 37 -7.40 -6.86 11.80
CA GLU A 37 -8.03 -5.64 12.33
C GLU A 37 -7.06 -4.44 12.33
N SER A 38 -5.77 -4.67 12.60
CA SER A 38 -4.76 -3.60 12.62
C SER A 38 -4.45 -3.00 11.24
N LEU A 39 -4.70 -3.75 10.16
CA LEU A 39 -4.41 -3.32 8.79
C LEU A 39 -5.66 -3.10 7.93
N LEU A 40 -6.85 -3.41 8.43
CA LEU A 40 -8.09 -3.39 7.65
C LEU A 40 -8.37 -2.03 6.98
N TRP A 41 -7.93 -0.94 7.61
CA TRP A 41 -8.06 0.42 7.08
C TRP A 41 -7.41 0.61 5.71
N VAL A 42 -6.39 -0.18 5.35
CA VAL A 42 -5.67 -0.04 4.07
C VAL A 42 -6.53 -0.41 2.87
N LYS A 43 -7.59 -1.21 3.08
CA LYS A 43 -8.48 -1.69 2.01
C LYS A 43 -9.10 -0.53 1.24
N ASP A 44 -9.57 0.48 1.97
CA ASP A 44 -10.29 1.63 1.43
C ASP A 44 -9.42 2.91 1.42
N ALA A 45 -8.13 2.77 1.75
CA ALA A 45 -7.22 3.90 1.86
C ALA A 45 -6.78 4.40 0.49
N ASN A 46 -6.71 5.73 0.34
CA ASN A 46 -6.19 6.39 -0.85
C ASN A 46 -4.86 7.09 -0.50
N PRO A 47 -3.71 6.60 -0.99
CA PRO A 47 -2.41 7.15 -0.62
C PRO A 47 -2.21 8.59 -1.09
N ASP A 48 -2.77 8.98 -2.24
CA ASP A 48 -2.65 10.34 -2.79
C ASP A 48 -3.38 11.35 -1.91
N LYS A 49 -4.63 11.03 -1.53
CA LYS A 49 -5.43 11.84 -0.61
C LYS A 49 -4.75 11.96 0.74
N SER A 50 -4.30 10.84 1.31
CA SER A 50 -3.62 10.82 2.60
C SER A 50 -2.32 11.62 2.59
N ALA A 51 -1.54 11.57 1.50
CA ALA A 51 -0.31 12.35 1.34
C ALA A 51 -0.63 13.85 1.28
N ALA A 52 -1.62 14.26 0.47
CA ALA A 52 -2.05 15.65 0.38
C ALA A 52 -2.53 16.20 1.73
N GLU A 53 -3.33 15.42 2.47
CA GLU A 53 -3.80 15.80 3.81
C GLU A 53 -2.66 15.92 4.83
N ALA A 54 -1.70 14.99 4.80
CA ALA A 54 -0.55 15.02 5.70
C ALA A 54 0.34 16.24 5.43
N LEU A 55 0.66 16.48 4.16
CA LEU A 55 1.44 17.64 3.72
C LEU A 55 0.73 18.96 4.05
N GLY A 56 -0.59 19.05 3.86
CA GLY A 56 -1.39 20.22 4.24
C GLY A 56 -1.38 20.51 5.75
N LYS A 57 -1.09 19.51 6.59
CA LYS A 57 -0.91 19.64 8.04
C LYS A 57 0.56 19.82 8.45
N GLY A 58 1.48 19.87 7.49
CA GLY A 58 2.92 19.96 7.74
C GLY A 58 3.57 18.63 8.18
N ASP A 59 2.86 17.50 8.13
CA ASP A 59 3.45 16.18 8.40
C ASP A 59 4.18 15.68 7.14
N LYS A 60 5.50 15.84 7.12
CA LYS A 60 6.39 15.42 6.04
C LYS A 60 7.03 14.05 6.27
N ARG A 61 6.62 13.29 7.30
CA ARG A 61 7.22 11.99 7.62
C ARG A 61 6.83 10.92 6.60
N LEU A 62 7.81 10.10 6.23
CA LEU A 62 7.61 8.93 5.37
C LEU A 62 7.06 7.74 6.17
N MET A 63 6.33 6.86 5.51
CA MET A 63 5.83 5.61 6.08
C MET A 63 6.86 4.49 5.94
N ALA A 64 7.21 3.88 7.07
CA ALA A 64 8.07 2.71 7.15
C ALA A 64 7.27 1.47 7.50
N MET A 65 7.66 0.31 6.96
CA MET A 65 7.15 -0.98 7.44
C MET A 65 7.74 -1.28 8.82
N ALA A 66 6.97 -1.92 9.70
CA ALA A 66 7.36 -2.27 11.07
C ALA A 66 8.15 -3.59 11.15
N SER A 67 9.10 -3.78 10.22
CA SER A 67 9.97 -4.95 10.12
C SER A 67 11.24 -4.80 10.97
N ARG A 68 12.04 -5.87 11.10
CA ARG A 68 13.35 -5.85 11.80
C ARG A 68 14.29 -4.77 11.27
N THR A 69 14.24 -4.51 9.97
CA THR A 69 14.94 -3.40 9.31
C THR A 69 13.94 -2.30 8.97
N THR A 70 14.37 -1.04 8.98
CA THR A 70 13.52 0.03 8.46
C THR A 70 13.41 -0.12 6.94
N ILE A 71 12.25 -0.55 6.46
CA ILE A 71 11.93 -0.56 5.03
C ILE A 71 11.09 0.68 4.74
N LEU A 72 11.51 1.48 3.76
CA LEU A 72 10.75 2.62 3.21
C LEU A 72 10.28 2.27 1.81
N PRO A 73 9.08 1.68 1.63
CA PRO A 73 8.58 1.33 0.31
C PRO A 73 8.55 2.55 -0.60
N GLY A 74 8.87 2.35 -1.89
CA GLY A 74 8.88 3.41 -2.90
C GLY A 74 10.05 4.40 -2.83
N ILE A 75 10.98 4.24 -1.88
CA ILE A 75 12.17 5.10 -1.77
C ILE A 75 13.41 4.36 -2.26
N GLU A 76 14.17 5.00 -3.15
CA GLU A 76 15.42 4.47 -3.66
C GLU A 76 16.40 4.10 -2.53
N PRO A 77 17.03 2.91 -2.55
CA PRO A 77 17.87 2.43 -1.44
C PRO A 77 18.99 3.41 -1.04
N GLY A 78 19.63 4.05 -2.02
CA GLY A 78 20.68 5.05 -1.78
C GLY A 78 20.18 6.33 -1.11
N LEU A 79 18.87 6.60 -1.17
CA LEU A 79 18.24 7.80 -0.60
C LEU A 79 17.69 7.55 0.81
N ILE A 80 17.45 6.30 1.21
CA ILE A 80 16.79 5.93 2.48
C ILE A 80 17.40 6.64 3.69
N SER A 81 18.73 6.62 3.84
CA SER A 81 19.41 7.23 5.00
C SER A 81 19.18 8.74 5.06
N LYS A 82 19.33 9.43 3.92
CA LYS A 82 19.10 10.87 3.81
C LYS A 82 17.62 11.23 4.04
N ALA A 83 16.70 10.46 3.44
CA ALA A 83 15.27 10.64 3.59
C ALA A 83 14.80 10.47 5.02
N LYS A 84 15.31 9.45 5.73
CA LYS A 84 15.04 9.26 7.15
C LYS A 84 15.51 10.45 8.00
N SER A 85 16.67 11.02 7.67
CA SER A 85 17.24 12.17 8.40
C SER A 85 16.45 13.47 8.17
N ILE A 86 16.07 13.75 6.93
CA ILE A 86 15.42 15.01 6.55
C ILE A 86 13.90 14.97 6.80
N CYS A 87 13.23 13.90 6.37
CA CYS A 87 11.78 13.79 6.43
C CYS A 87 11.28 13.25 7.76
N GLY A 88 12.11 12.49 8.47
CA GLY A 88 11.63 11.61 9.53
C GLY A 88 10.77 10.47 8.98
N ILE A 89 10.38 9.56 9.86
CA ILE A 89 9.57 8.39 9.52
C ILE A 89 8.48 8.16 10.56
N ARG A 90 7.42 7.46 10.17
CA ARG A 90 6.44 6.83 11.07
C ARG A 90 6.21 5.40 10.61
N TYR A 91 6.04 4.48 11.57
CA TYR A 91 5.80 3.08 11.25
C TYR A 91 4.33 2.83 10.93
N LEU A 92 4.08 1.94 9.98
CA LEU A 92 2.76 1.38 9.71
C LEU A 92 2.50 0.27 10.71
N GLU A 93 1.68 0.57 11.71
CA GLU A 93 1.24 -0.42 12.70
C GLU A 93 0.59 -1.63 12.01
N GLY A 94 0.85 -2.83 12.54
CA GLY A 94 0.39 -4.09 11.95
C GLY A 94 1.27 -4.65 10.83
N SER A 95 2.18 -3.87 10.25
CA SER A 95 3.03 -4.29 9.12
C SER A 95 4.32 -5.04 9.52
N THR A 96 4.24 -5.89 10.54
CA THR A 96 5.42 -6.59 11.11
C THR A 96 5.84 -7.81 10.28
N ASP A 97 7.03 -8.36 10.56
CA ASP A 97 7.54 -9.56 9.89
C ASP A 97 6.74 -10.85 10.23
N THR A 98 5.85 -10.80 11.22
CA THR A 98 5.02 -11.95 11.60
C THR A 98 3.74 -11.99 10.79
N VAL A 99 3.55 -13.08 10.05
CA VAL A 99 2.35 -13.37 9.27
C VAL A 99 1.49 -14.40 10.00
N PHE A 100 0.21 -14.11 10.21
CA PHE A 100 -0.72 -14.94 10.96
C PHE A 100 -1.69 -15.74 10.07
N GLY A 101 -1.66 -15.48 8.75
CA GLY A 101 -2.43 -16.18 7.72
C GLY A 101 -2.46 -15.40 6.41
N ASP A 102 -3.12 -15.97 5.40
CA ASP A 102 -3.14 -15.43 4.03
C ASP A 102 -3.87 -14.10 3.92
N THR A 103 -4.91 -13.90 4.73
CA THR A 103 -5.66 -12.64 4.74
C THR A 103 -4.77 -11.53 5.29
N HIS A 104 -4.07 -11.81 6.40
CA HIS A 104 -3.11 -10.88 6.97
C HIS A 104 -1.97 -10.56 5.99
N LEU A 105 -1.42 -11.57 5.31
CA LEU A 105 -0.35 -11.38 4.33
C LEU A 105 -0.76 -10.44 3.19
N LYS A 106 -1.96 -10.62 2.64
CA LYS A 106 -2.51 -9.73 1.59
C LYS A 106 -2.62 -8.29 2.07
N LEU A 107 -3.03 -8.08 3.33
CA LEU A 107 -3.09 -6.73 3.91
C LEU A 107 -1.70 -6.12 4.16
N ILE A 108 -0.69 -6.91 4.56
CA ILE A 108 0.71 -6.43 4.66
C ILE A 108 1.21 -5.97 3.29
N GLN A 109 0.97 -6.77 2.24
CA GLN A 109 1.36 -6.43 0.87
C GLN A 109 0.68 -5.14 0.42
N ARG A 110 -0.63 -5.01 0.69
CA ARG A 110 -1.40 -3.80 0.39
C ARG A 110 -0.89 -2.58 1.16
N ALA A 111 -0.50 -2.75 2.43
CA ALA A 111 0.11 -1.69 3.24
C ALA A 111 1.46 -1.24 2.68
N SER A 112 2.28 -2.17 2.18
CA SER A 112 3.55 -1.85 1.51
C SER A 112 3.33 -1.04 0.23
N GLU A 113 2.37 -1.43 -0.60
CA GLU A 113 1.99 -0.69 -1.83
C GLU A 113 1.45 0.70 -1.51
N TYR A 114 0.57 0.80 -0.52
CA TYR A 114 0.04 2.06 -0.03
C TYR A 114 1.16 2.98 0.45
N ALA A 115 2.09 2.45 1.25
CA ALA A 115 3.26 3.19 1.74
C ALA A 115 4.12 3.68 0.57
N ALA A 116 4.35 2.85 -0.44
CA ALA A 116 5.16 3.21 -1.60
C ALA A 116 4.57 4.39 -2.38
N ALA A 117 3.26 4.35 -2.64
CA ALA A 117 2.56 5.43 -3.31
C ALA A 117 2.56 6.73 -2.48
N TYR A 118 2.26 6.63 -1.18
CA TYR A 118 2.30 7.76 -0.26
C TYR A 118 3.71 8.39 -0.20
N ASN A 119 4.74 7.57 -0.02
CA ASN A 119 6.12 8.01 0.14
C ASN A 119 6.66 8.72 -1.10
N ARG A 120 6.28 8.27 -2.30
CA ARG A 120 6.68 8.91 -3.56
C ARG A 120 6.23 10.36 -3.64
N ILE A 121 5.04 10.67 -3.12
CA ILE A 121 4.48 12.03 -3.11
C ILE A 121 5.14 12.87 -2.01
N VAL A 122 5.23 12.31 -0.80
CA VAL A 122 5.76 13.05 0.35
C VAL A 122 7.24 13.37 0.20
N ILE A 123 8.04 12.49 -0.41
CA ILE A 123 9.47 12.72 -0.54
C ILE A 123 9.81 13.91 -1.44
N GLU A 124 9.01 14.16 -2.48
CA GLU A 124 9.17 15.32 -3.37
C GLU A 124 9.07 16.63 -2.56
N GLN A 125 7.99 16.78 -1.80
CA GLN A 125 7.73 17.97 -0.96
C GLN A 125 8.58 18.06 0.31
N CYS A 126 9.04 16.92 0.81
CA CYS A 126 9.91 16.89 1.97
C CYS A 126 11.32 17.37 1.65
N MET A 127 11.87 16.93 0.52
CA MET A 127 13.25 17.21 0.13
C MET A 127 13.42 18.58 -0.52
N GLU A 128 12.33 19.20 -0.95
CA GLU A 128 12.28 20.61 -1.33
C GLU A 128 12.57 21.49 -0.11
N LYS A 129 13.55 22.40 -0.28
CA LYS A 129 14.01 23.34 0.75
C LYS A 129 13.05 24.50 0.92
#